data_AF-A0A2V9ZG47-F1
#
_entry.id   AF-A0A2V9ZG47-F1
#
_cell.length_a   1.000
_cell.length_b   1.000
_cell.length_c   1.000
_cell.angle_alpha   90.00
_cell.angle_beta   90.00
_cell.angle_gamma   90.00
#
_symmetry.space_group_name_H-M   'P 1'
#
loop_
_entity.id
_entity.type
_entity.pdbx_description
1 polymer ?
#
loop_
_entity_poly.entity_id
_entity_poly.type
_entity_poly.pdbx_seq_one_letter_code
_entity_poly.pdbx_strand_id
1 'polypeptide(L)' 'MRKIIKTLAWITVGGLGALAVATIALRRGEQINAMWLVVAAVCVYALGFRFYSKFISAKVLALDAMRAT' A
#
# COMPACT_ATOMS: atom_id res chain seq x y z
N MET A 1 -15.31 14.97 -3.65
CA MET A 1 -15.76 14.44 -2.34
C MET A 1 -15.78 12.90 -2.28
N ARG A 2 -16.52 12.21 -3.15
CA ARG A 2 -16.65 10.73 -3.14
C ARG A 2 -15.33 9.93 -3.27
N LYS A 3 -14.35 10.46 -4.04
CA LYS A 3 -13.00 9.86 -4.15
C LYS A 3 -12.22 9.89 -2.84
N ILE A 4 -12.33 10.95 -2.04
CA ILE A 4 -11.61 11.13 -0.77
C ILE A 4 -12.16 10.15 0.27
N ILE A 5 -13.49 10.04 0.37
CA ILE A 5 -14.17 9.07 1.24
C ILE A 5 -13.74 7.64 0.89
N LYS A 6 -13.67 7.30 -0.41
CA LYS A 6 -13.19 5.98 -0.86
C LYS A 6 -11.75 5.72 -0.44
N THR A 7 -10.86 6.71 -0.59
CA THR A 7 -9.46 6.58 -0.18
C THR A 7 -9.34 6.39 1.33
N LEU A 8 -10.07 7.19 2.12
CA LEU A 8 -10.11 7.06 3.58
C LEU A 8 -10.62 5.68 4.01
N ALA A 9 -11.68 5.17 3.39
CA ALA A 9 -12.19 3.83 3.67
C ALA A 9 -11.16 2.72 3.38
N TRP A 10 -10.38 2.85 2.31
CA TRP A 10 -9.31 1.89 2.02
C TRP A 10 -8.12 2.01 2.98
N ILE A 11 -7.80 3.22 3.43
CA ILE A 11 -6.75 3.45 4.44
C ILE A 11 -7.17 2.83 5.78
N THR A 12 -8.42 3.01 6.21
CA THR A 12 -8.89 2.44 7.49
C THR A 12 -8.94 0.92 7.44
N VAL A 13 -9.41 0.32 6.35
CA VAL A 13 -9.40 -1.15 6.18
C VAL A 13 -7.96 -1.69 6.19
N GLY A 14 -7.04 -1.05 5.46
CA GLY A 14 -5.62 -1.44 5.46
C GLY A 14 -4.96 -1.29 6.84
N GLY A 15 -5.25 -0.19 7.54
CA GLY A 15 -4.74 0.07 8.89
C GLY A 15 -5.26 -0.94 9.92
N LEU A 16 -6.55 -1.27 9.88
CA LEU A 16 -7.14 -2.31 10.73
C LEU A 16 -6.52 -3.68 10.47
N GLY A 17 -6.31 -4.04 9.20
CA GLY A 17 -5.63 -5.29 8.83
C GLY A 17 -4.19 -5.35 9.35
N ALA A 18 -3.42 -4.27 9.19
CA ALA A 18 -2.06 -4.16 9.70
C ALA A 18 -2.01 -4.27 11.23
N LEU A 19 -2.94 -3.61 11.94
CA LEU A 19 -3.04 -3.70 13.40
C LEU A 19 -3.41 -5.11 13.85
N ALA A 20 -4.35 -5.78 13.18
CA ALA A 20 -4.71 -7.16 13.51
C ALA A 20 -3.49 -8.10 13.41
N VAL A 21 -2.73 -8.02 12.30
CA VAL A 21 -1.51 -8.82 12.13
C VAL A 21 -0.44 -8.45 13.16
N ALA A 22 -0.25 -7.15 13.45
CA ALA A 22 0.70 -6.68 14.45
C ALA A 22 0.36 -7.19 15.86
N THR A 23 -0.91 -7.19 16.25
CA THR A 23 -1.33 -7.72 17.55
C THR A 23 -1.07 -9.21 17.68
N ILE A 24 -1.29 -9.98 16.61
CA ILE A 24 -0.98 -11.42 16.58
C ILE A 24 0.53 -11.65 16.73
N ALA A 25 1.34 -10.88 16.03
CA ALA A 25 2.80 -10.96 16.11
C ALA A 25 3.31 -10.67 17.54
N LEU A 26 2.85 -9.56 18.13
CA LEU A 26 3.27 -9.10 19.45
C LEU A 26 2.82 -10.04 20.58
N ARG A 27 1.64 -10.65 20.47
CA ARG A 27 1.13 -11.58 21.48
C ARG A 27 1.81 -12.96 21.41
N ARG A 28 2.30 -13.37 20.24
CA ARG A 28 3.00 -14.65 20.08
C ARG A 28 4.42 -14.66 20.64
N GLY A 29 5.00 -13.48 20.93
CA GLY A 29 6.36 -13.38 21.46
C GLY A 29 7.43 -13.91 20.49
N GLU A 30 7.11 -14.03 19.19
CA GLU A 30 8.08 -14.42 18.18
C GLU A 30 9.17 -13.34 18.05
N GLN A 31 10.42 -13.78 17.95
CA GLN A 31 11.50 -12.88 17.58
C GLN A 31 11.31 -12.41 16.13
N ILE A 32 11.78 -11.20 15.83
CA ILE A 32 11.72 -10.63 14.49
C ILE A 32 12.59 -11.51 13.56
N ASN A 33 11.94 -12.40 12.82
CA ASN A 33 12.59 -13.28 11.86
C ASN A 33 12.69 -12.60 10.48
N ALA A 34 13.62 -13.06 9.63
CA ALA A 34 13.84 -12.60 8.27
C ALA A 34 12.54 -12.55 7.43
N MET A 35 11.62 -13.50 7.62
CA MET A 35 10.33 -13.52 6.91
C MET A 35 9.52 -12.24 7.15
N TRP A 36 9.49 -11.74 8.40
CA TRP A 36 8.78 -10.50 8.74
C TRP A 36 9.36 -9.29 8.01
N LEU A 37 10.68 -9.21 7.91
CA LEU A 37 11.37 -8.14 7.21
C LEU A 37 11.15 -8.19 5.71
N VAL A 38 11.20 -9.39 5.11
CA VAL A 38 10.95 -9.57 3.66
C VAL A 38 9.52 -9.19 3.30
N VAL A 39 8.54 -9.66 4.07
CA VAL A 39 7.13 -9.31 3.84
C VAL A 39 6.90 -7.80 4.00
N ALA A 40 7.48 -7.19 5.04
CA ALA A 40 7.41 -5.74 5.23
C ALA A 40 8.04 -4.97 4.04
N ALA A 41 9.21 -5.42 3.56
CA ALA A 41 9.87 -4.82 2.40
C ALA A 41 9.03 -4.91 1.13
N VAL A 42 8.41 -6.06 0.86
CA VAL A 42 7.51 -6.25 -0.30
C VAL A 42 6.29 -5.34 -0.19
N CYS A 43 5.69 -5.21 1.00
CA CYS A 43 4.57 -4.30 1.24
C CYS A 43 4.95 -2.83 0.98
N VAL A 44 6.11 -2.39 1.48
CA VAL A 44 6.61 -1.02 1.25
C VAL A 44 6.93 -0.79 -0.22
N TYR A 45 7.56 -1.77 -0.89
CA TYR A 45 7.82 -1.71 -2.32
C TYR A 45 6.53 -1.57 -3.14
N ALA A 46 5.50 -2.38 -2.83
CA ALA A 46 4.22 -2.31 -3.52
C ALA A 46 3.51 -0.96 -3.33
N LEU A 47 3.58 -0.39 -2.12
CA LEU A 47 3.07 0.96 -1.86
C LEU A 47 3.85 2.01 -2.66
N GLY A 48 5.18 1.96 -2.63
CA GLY A 48 6.06 2.85 -3.39
C GLY A 48 5.78 2.77 -4.89
N PHE A 49 5.71 1.55 -5.43
CA PHE A 49 5.35 1.29 -6.82
C PHE A 49 4.02 1.92 -7.18
N ARG A 50 2.97 1.76 -6.37
CA ARG A 50 1.65 2.34 -6.65
C ARG A 50 1.67 3.87 -6.78
N PHE A 51 2.42 4.58 -5.93
CA PHE A 51 2.52 6.04 -6.03
C PHE A 51 3.46 6.46 -7.17
N TYR A 52 4.56 5.74 -7.36
CA TYR A 52 5.52 6.02 -8.41
C TYR A 52 4.95 5.78 -9.82
N SER A 53 4.20 4.69 -10.02
CA SER A 53 3.48 4.43 -11.28
C SER A 53 2.51 5.57 -11.61
N LYS A 54 1.80 6.11 -10.61
CA LYS A 54 0.95 7.29 -10.82
C LYS A 54 1.74 8.51 -11.23
N PHE A 55 2.88 8.78 -10.58
CA PHE A 55 3.77 9.87 -10.96
C PHE A 55 4.26 9.73 -12.40
N ILE A 56 4.78 8.56 -12.78
CA ILE A 56 5.23 8.29 -14.15
C ILE A 56 4.09 8.53 -15.14
N SER A 57 2.91 7.96 -14.88
CA SER A 57 1.75 8.12 -15.78
C SER A 57 1.33 9.58 -15.97
N ALA A 58 1.40 10.40 -14.91
CA ALA A 58 0.90 11.77 -14.94
C ALA A 58 1.96 12.80 -15.38
N LYS A 59 3.23 12.57 -15.08
CA LYS A 59 4.31 13.56 -15.26
C LYS A 59 5.35 13.20 -16.31
N VAL A 60 5.70 11.93 -16.43
CA VAL A 60 6.77 11.50 -17.35
C VAL A 60 6.17 11.11 -18.70
N LEU A 61 5.16 10.25 -18.68
CA LEU A 61 4.53 9.73 -19.90
C LEU A 61 3.30 10.55 -20.32
N ALA A 62 2.74 11.37 -19.42
CA ALA A 62 1.52 12.14 -19.62
C ALA A 62 0.42 11.31 -20.31
N LEU A 63 0.21 10.10 -19.80
CA LEU A 63 -0.75 9.15 -20.35
C LEU A 63 -2.15 9.72 -20.23
N ASP A 64 -2.76 10.01 -21.37
CA ASP A 64 -4.13 10.48 -21.45
C ASP A 64 -5.06 9.28 -21.63
N ALA A 65 -5.78 8.93 -20.56
CA ALA A 65 -6.77 7.85 -20.58
C ALA A 65 -8.00 8.16 -21.46
N MET A 66 -8.17 9.42 -21.92
CA MET A 66 -9.24 9.81 -22.85
C MET A 66 -8.81 9.74 -24.31
N ARG A 67 -7.51 9.49 -24.58
CA ARG A 67 -6.99 9.34 -25.94
C ARG A 67 -7.26 7.92 -26.43
N ALA A 68 -8.16 7.79 -27.42
CA ALA A 68 -8.47 6.52 -28.07
C ALA A 68 -7.32 6.10 -29.00
N THR A 69 -6.35 5.39 -28.46
CA THR A 69 -5.33 4.63 -29.21
C THR A 69 -4.98 3.37 -28.44
#